data_AF-Q9D7X2-F1
#
_entry.id   AF-Q9D7X2-F1
#
_cell.length_a   1.000
_cell.length_b   1.000
_cell.length_c   1.000
_cell.angle_alpha   90.00
_cell.angle_beta   90.00
_cell.angle_gamma   90.00
#
_symmetry.space_group_name_H-M   'P 1'
#
loop_
_entity.id
_entity.type
_entity.pdbx_description
1 polymer ?
#
loop_
_entity_poly.entity_id
_entity_poly.type
_entity_poly.pdbx_seq_one_letter_code
_entity_poly.pdbx_strand_id
1 'polypeptide(L)'
;MQLIVENFPSYRDEAEFEGKRIAFYKRAQILVADTWSVLEGKGDGCFEDISSITMFADYRLPQILVYLGALKYSDELLKKLLKGEMLLNGDKQEVEIRGCSIWCVELIRDRLLELLEKGENSPVEINSVLLDYHLWDYAREHREDMKGVPFHRTRCIYY
;
A
#
# COMPACT_ATOMS: atom_id res chain seq x y z
N MET A 1 13.35 -1.80 10.07
CA MET A 1 12.75 -0.52 9.61
C MET A 1 13.24 0.71 10.39
N GLN A 2 13.27 0.68 11.73
CA GLN A 2 13.62 1.83 12.58
C GLN A 2 14.97 2.50 12.23
N LEU A 3 16.02 1.72 12.00
CA LEU A 3 17.34 2.24 11.59
C LEU A 3 17.26 3.11 10.32
N ILE A 4 16.41 2.74 9.35
CA ILE A 4 16.26 3.49 8.10
C ILE A 4 15.62 4.85 8.39
N VAL A 5 14.51 4.85 9.14
CA VAL A 5 13.72 6.05 9.47
C VAL A 5 14.56 7.03 10.30
N GLU A 6 15.33 6.54 11.28
CA GLU A 6 16.18 7.37 12.14
C GLU A 6 17.32 8.02 11.35
N ASN A 7 18.03 7.25 10.53
CA ASN A 7 19.24 7.72 9.83
C ASN A 7 18.95 8.47 8.52
N PHE A 8 17.81 8.21 7.87
CA PHE A 8 17.47 8.80 6.57
C PHE A 8 16.13 9.57 6.63
N PRO A 9 16.16 10.90 6.85
CA PRO A 9 14.95 11.73 6.94
C PRO A 9 13.99 11.59 5.75
N SER A 10 14.49 11.31 4.56
CA SER A 10 13.67 11.10 3.35
C SER A 10 12.81 9.84 3.38
N TYR A 11 12.93 9.00 4.41
CA TYR A 11 12.15 7.79 4.65
C TYR A 11 11.10 7.97 5.76
N ARG A 12 11.06 9.12 6.45
CA ARG A 12 10.14 9.43 7.56
C ARG A 12 8.77 9.90 7.06
N ASP A 13 8.11 9.03 6.32
CA ASP A 13 6.76 9.24 5.81
C ASP A 13 5.72 9.14 6.92
N GLU A 14 5.41 10.29 7.52
CA GLU A 14 4.55 10.46 8.69
C GLU A 14 3.53 11.58 8.47
N ALA A 15 2.40 11.48 9.17
CA ALA A 15 1.33 12.49 9.14
C ALA A 15 0.64 12.57 10.50
N GLU A 16 -0.18 13.61 10.69
CA GLU A 16 -1.12 13.70 11.81
C GLU A 16 -2.54 13.42 11.32
N PHE A 17 -3.23 12.51 11.99
CA PHE A 17 -4.61 12.15 11.68
C PHE A 17 -5.44 12.12 12.95
N GLU A 18 -6.43 13.01 13.04
CA GLU A 18 -7.32 13.17 14.20
C GLU A 18 -6.56 13.26 15.54
N GLY A 19 -5.51 14.08 15.56
CA GLY A 19 -4.66 14.31 16.75
C GLY A 19 -3.70 13.16 17.08
N LYS A 20 -3.60 12.14 16.22
CA LYS A 20 -2.65 11.03 16.37
C LYS A 20 -1.58 11.12 15.30
N ARG A 21 -0.32 10.99 15.72
CA ARG A 21 0.79 10.79 14.79
C ARG A 21 0.71 9.38 14.22
N ILE A 22 0.74 9.28 12.90
CA ILE A 22 0.74 8.02 12.16
C ILE A 22 1.98 7.95 11.27
N ALA A 23 2.34 6.74 10.87
CA ALA A 23 3.47 6.50 9.98
C ALA A 23 3.08 5.52 8.87
N PHE A 24 3.34 5.92 7.64
CA PHE A 24 3.21 5.04 6.47
C PHE A 24 4.55 4.39 6.12
N TYR A 25 5.66 5.12 6.34
CA TYR A 25 7.03 4.66 6.05
C TYR A 25 7.20 3.97 4.68
N LYS A 26 6.44 4.40 3.66
CA LYS A 26 6.32 3.69 2.38
C LYS A 26 7.67 3.32 1.77
N ARG A 27 8.58 4.29 1.65
CA ARG A 27 9.92 4.05 1.08
C ARG A 27 10.77 3.11 1.94
N ALA A 28 10.59 3.11 3.26
CA ALA A 28 11.33 2.21 4.16
C ALA A 28 10.77 0.79 4.05
N GLN A 29 9.45 0.66 3.94
CA GLN A 29 8.78 -0.61 3.69
C GLN A 29 9.25 -1.21 2.35
N ILE A 30 9.26 -0.41 1.27
CA ILE A 30 9.79 -0.83 -0.04
C ILE A 30 11.26 -1.30 0.08
N LEU A 31 12.13 -0.53 0.75
CA LEU A 31 13.54 -0.91 0.87
C LEU A 31 13.72 -2.28 1.56
N VAL A 32 12.96 -2.53 2.63
CA VAL A 32 13.03 -3.83 3.33
C VAL A 32 12.46 -4.94 2.45
N ALA A 33 11.31 -4.71 1.82
CA ALA A 33 10.66 -5.68 0.95
C ALA A 33 11.48 -6.03 -0.30
N ASP A 34 12.12 -5.06 -0.94
CA ASP A 34 13.00 -5.26 -2.09
C ASP A 34 14.24 -6.06 -1.66
N THR A 35 14.83 -5.72 -0.51
CA THR A 35 16.00 -6.44 0.04
C THR A 35 15.64 -7.90 0.37
N TRP A 36 14.49 -8.12 1.00
CA TRP A 36 13.96 -9.44 1.28
C TRP A 36 13.74 -10.24 0.00
N SER A 37 13.04 -9.65 -0.97
CA SER A 37 12.65 -10.29 -2.22
C SER A 37 13.86 -10.68 -3.08
N VAL A 38 14.80 -9.75 -3.30
CA VAL A 38 15.98 -9.99 -4.16
C VAL A 38 16.96 -11.00 -3.56
N LEU A 39 16.99 -11.13 -2.24
CA LEU A 39 17.82 -12.11 -1.51
C LEU A 39 17.05 -13.38 -1.13
N GLU A 40 15.81 -13.55 -1.63
CA GLU A 40 14.95 -14.71 -1.37
C GLU A 40 14.74 -15.01 0.12
N GLY A 41 14.72 -13.98 0.96
CA GLY A 41 14.60 -14.13 2.42
C GLY A 41 15.82 -14.78 3.09
N LYS A 42 16.99 -14.82 2.44
CA LYS A 42 18.21 -15.48 2.92
C LYS A 42 19.32 -14.47 3.22
N GLY A 43 20.28 -14.87 4.07
CA GLY A 43 21.43 -14.04 4.41
C GLY A 43 21.00 -12.68 4.96
N ASP A 44 21.52 -11.60 4.38
CA ASP A 44 21.18 -10.22 4.77
C ASP A 44 19.72 -9.83 4.48
N GLY A 45 18.99 -10.63 3.68
CA GLY A 45 17.56 -10.45 3.42
C GLY A 45 16.66 -11.28 4.33
N CYS A 46 17.24 -12.00 5.30
CA CYS A 46 16.47 -12.80 6.24
C CYS A 46 15.81 -11.90 7.31
N PHE A 47 14.56 -11.53 7.06
CA PHE A 47 13.72 -10.80 8.02
C PHE A 47 12.66 -11.74 8.57
N GLU A 48 12.82 -12.15 9.84
CA GLU A 48 11.86 -13.03 10.52
C GLU A 48 10.47 -12.37 10.70
N ASP A 49 10.42 -11.04 10.64
CA ASP A 49 9.25 -10.21 10.83
C ASP A 49 8.74 -9.58 9.52
N ILE A 50 9.08 -10.14 8.34
CA ILE A 50 8.68 -9.58 7.04
C ILE A 50 7.16 -9.42 6.90
N SER A 51 6.39 -10.31 7.53
CA SER A 51 4.93 -10.27 7.55
C SER A 51 4.34 -9.08 8.32
N SER A 52 5.15 -8.35 9.09
CA SER A 52 4.74 -7.11 9.76
C SER A 52 4.67 -5.90 8.83
N ILE A 53 5.25 -6.00 7.63
CA ILE A 53 5.22 -4.96 6.61
C ILE A 53 3.88 -5.01 5.88
N THR A 54 3.30 -3.84 5.66
CA THR A 54 2.02 -3.68 4.94
C THR A 54 2.26 -3.53 3.44
N MET A 55 1.16 -3.45 2.67
CA MET A 55 1.24 -2.93 1.31
C MET A 55 1.81 -1.50 1.28
N PHE A 56 2.34 -1.07 0.13
CA PHE A 56 2.99 0.22 -0.01
C PHE A 56 1.98 1.25 -0.49
N ALA A 57 1.60 2.19 0.39
CA ALA A 57 0.55 3.18 0.13
C ALA A 57 0.93 4.22 -0.94
N ASP A 58 0.89 3.81 -2.22
CA ASP A 58 1.08 4.63 -3.41
C ASP A 58 -0.26 5.19 -3.97
N TYR A 59 -0.25 5.71 -5.19
CA TYR A 59 -1.45 6.22 -5.88
C TYR A 59 -2.11 5.23 -6.84
N ARG A 60 -1.45 4.13 -7.22
CA ARG A 60 -1.99 3.11 -8.13
C ARG A 60 -2.77 2.04 -7.39
N LEU A 61 -2.33 1.65 -6.21
CA LEU A 61 -3.02 0.68 -5.36
C LEU A 61 -4.44 1.12 -5.00
N PRO A 62 -4.70 2.35 -4.50
CA PRO A 62 -6.07 2.82 -4.31
C PRO A 62 -6.89 2.79 -5.61
N GLN A 63 -6.28 3.08 -6.77
CA GLN A 63 -6.96 3.05 -8.06
C GLN A 63 -7.43 1.63 -8.42
N ILE A 64 -6.55 0.63 -8.31
CA ILE A 64 -6.91 -0.75 -8.64
C ILE A 64 -7.90 -1.34 -7.63
N LEU A 65 -7.78 -1.00 -6.35
CA LEU A 65 -8.74 -1.44 -5.33
C LEU A 65 -10.15 -0.88 -5.60
N VAL A 66 -10.26 0.35 -6.11
CA VAL A 66 -11.55 0.91 -6.55
C VAL A 66 -12.05 0.22 -7.80
N TYR A 67 -11.18 -0.02 -8.79
CA TYR A 67 -11.53 -0.74 -10.02
C TYR A 67 -12.08 -2.15 -9.74
N LEU A 68 -11.46 -2.88 -8.83
CA LEU A 68 -11.88 -4.21 -8.40
C LEU A 68 -13.11 -4.19 -7.47
N GLY A 69 -13.60 -3.02 -7.07
CA GLY A 69 -14.74 -2.86 -6.17
C GLY A 69 -14.44 -3.14 -4.69
N ALA A 70 -13.17 -3.28 -4.31
CA ALA A 70 -12.73 -3.50 -2.93
C ALA A 70 -12.68 -2.21 -2.10
N LEU A 71 -12.51 -1.06 -2.75
CA LEU A 71 -12.50 0.27 -2.14
C LEU A 71 -13.54 1.17 -2.81
N LYS A 72 -14.12 2.12 -2.06
CA LYS A 72 -15.03 3.13 -2.60
C LYS A 72 -14.77 4.49 -1.96
N TYR A 73 -14.68 5.53 -2.78
CA TYR A 73 -14.60 6.91 -2.31
C TYR A 73 -15.99 7.47 -1.96
N SER A 74 -16.03 8.41 -1.02
CA SER A 74 -17.22 9.24 -0.79
C SER A 74 -17.51 10.09 -2.03
N ASP A 75 -18.77 10.50 -2.21
CA ASP A 75 -19.17 11.32 -3.37
C ASP A 75 -18.41 12.66 -3.43
N GLU A 76 -18.08 13.23 -2.26
CA GLU A 76 -17.29 14.45 -2.17
C GLU A 76 -15.85 14.24 -2.66
N LEU A 77 -15.17 13.20 -2.14
CA LEU A 77 -13.81 12.88 -2.52
C LEU A 77 -13.73 12.50 -4.01
N LEU A 78 -14.66 11.68 -4.48
CA LEU A 78 -14.73 11.27 -5.89
C LEU A 78 -14.83 12.48 -6.83
N LYS A 79 -15.66 13.48 -6.50
CA LYS A 79 -15.78 14.72 -7.29
C LYS A 79 -14.47 15.50 -7.37
N LYS A 80 -13.73 15.60 -6.27
CA LYS A 80 -12.41 16.27 -6.24
C LYS A 80 -11.39 15.54 -7.11
N LEU A 81 -11.32 14.21 -6.97
CA LEU A 81 -10.40 13.37 -7.73
C LEU A 81 -10.69 13.40 -9.24
N LEU A 82 -11.97 13.37 -9.64
CA LEU A 82 -12.38 13.46 -11.06
C LEU A 82 -12.02 14.80 -11.71
N LYS A 83 -12.00 15.89 -10.93
CA LYS A 83 -11.52 17.19 -11.40
C LYS A 83 -9.99 17.27 -11.49
N GLY A 84 -9.28 16.26 -10.99
CA GLY A 84 -7.83 16.25 -10.92
C GLY A 84 -7.27 17.24 -9.88
N GLU A 85 -8.05 17.58 -8.85
CA GLU A 85 -7.61 18.42 -7.75
C GLU A 85 -6.41 17.77 -7.04
N MET A 86 -5.42 18.59 -6.69
CA MET A 86 -4.24 18.15 -5.94
C MET A 86 -4.58 18.08 -4.45
N LEU A 87 -4.29 16.95 -3.81
CA LEU A 87 -4.35 16.82 -2.35
C LEU A 87 -2.97 17.12 -1.77
N LEU A 88 -2.90 17.87 -0.66
CA LEU A 88 -1.62 18.10 0.01
C LEU A 88 -1.19 16.82 0.72
N ASN A 89 0.12 16.62 0.82
CA ASN A 89 0.64 15.50 1.59
C ASN A 89 0.33 15.71 3.08
N GLY A 90 -0.27 14.69 3.71
CA GLY A 90 -0.73 14.79 5.09
C GLY A 90 -2.13 15.39 5.25
N ASP A 91 -2.80 15.82 4.16
CA ASP A 91 -4.21 16.21 4.26
C ASP A 91 -5.09 15.02 4.64
N LYS A 92 -6.17 15.28 5.38
CA LYS A 92 -7.12 14.26 5.83
C LYS A 92 -7.50 13.27 4.72
N GLN A 93 -7.89 13.77 3.55
CA GLN A 93 -8.32 12.91 2.44
C GLN A 93 -7.18 12.12 1.80
N GLU A 94 -5.95 12.66 1.75
CA GLU A 94 -4.78 11.91 1.26
C GLU A 94 -4.44 10.78 2.24
N VAL A 95 -4.41 11.08 3.53
CA VAL A 95 -4.17 10.12 4.60
C VAL A 95 -5.25 9.04 4.63
N GLU A 96 -6.53 9.40 4.48
CA GLU A 96 -7.65 8.44 4.40
C GLU A 96 -7.49 7.48 3.23
N ILE A 97 -7.15 7.96 2.04
CA ILE A 97 -6.94 7.10 0.87
C ILE A 97 -5.84 6.07 1.16
N ARG A 98 -4.70 6.52 1.69
CA ARG A 98 -3.56 5.67 1.99
C ARG A 98 -3.88 4.65 3.08
N GLY A 99 -4.44 5.10 4.20
CA GLY A 99 -4.79 4.25 5.34
C GLY A 99 -5.85 3.21 4.99
N CYS A 100 -6.92 3.61 4.29
CA CYS A 100 -7.96 2.68 3.84
C CYS A 100 -7.43 1.68 2.81
N SER A 101 -6.49 2.08 1.94
CA SER A 101 -5.86 1.14 0.98
C SER A 101 -5.03 0.09 1.69
N ILE A 102 -4.22 0.49 2.69
CA ILE A 102 -3.48 -0.45 3.53
C ILE A 102 -4.44 -1.42 4.19
N TRP A 103 -5.45 -0.90 4.90
CA TRP A 103 -6.40 -1.74 5.61
C TRP A 103 -7.18 -2.68 4.69
N CYS A 104 -7.54 -2.23 3.49
CA CYS A 104 -8.18 -3.06 2.49
C CYS A 104 -7.32 -4.27 2.10
N VAL A 105 -6.02 -4.08 1.88
CA VAL A 105 -5.10 -5.19 1.55
C VAL A 105 -4.88 -6.12 2.74
N GLU A 106 -4.82 -5.60 3.97
CA GLU A 106 -4.75 -6.43 5.18
C GLU A 106 -5.98 -7.35 5.29
N LEU A 107 -7.18 -6.81 5.04
CA LEU A 107 -8.42 -7.61 5.01
C LEU A 107 -8.41 -8.66 3.88
N ILE A 108 -7.87 -8.32 2.70
CA ILE A 108 -7.69 -9.28 1.59
C ILE A 108 -6.74 -10.39 2.00
N ARG A 109 -5.59 -10.06 2.61
CA ARG A 109 -4.61 -11.03 3.12
C ARG A 109 -5.26 -12.01 4.09
N ASP A 110 -5.93 -11.49 5.12
CA ASP A 110 -6.54 -12.32 6.16
C ASP A 110 -7.60 -13.24 5.55
N ARG A 111 -8.39 -12.73 4.60
CA ARG A 111 -9.39 -13.54 3.89
C ARG A 111 -8.78 -14.65 3.05
N LEU A 112 -7.63 -14.40 2.40
CA LEU A 112 -6.92 -15.41 1.63
C LEU A 112 -6.34 -16.50 2.54
N LEU A 113 -5.77 -16.12 3.69
CA LEU A 113 -5.28 -17.06 4.70
C LEU A 113 -6.40 -17.97 5.20
N GLU A 114 -7.57 -17.42 5.55
CA GLU A 114 -8.75 -18.22 5.95
C GLU A 114 -9.23 -19.21 4.88
N LEU A 115 -9.07 -18.86 3.59
CA LEU A 115 -9.46 -19.73 2.48
C LEU A 115 -8.45 -20.86 2.29
N LEU A 116 -7.15 -20.59 2.48
CA LEU A 116 -6.10 -21.59 2.41
C LEU A 116 -6.17 -22.59 3.56
N GLU A 117 -6.48 -22.15 4.78
CA GLU A 117 -6.68 -23.04 5.93
C GLU A 117 -7.82 -24.05 5.72
N LYS A 118 -8.81 -23.69 4.88
CA LYS A 118 -9.97 -24.54 4.55
C LYS A 118 -9.75 -25.41 3.32
N GLY A 119 -8.72 -25.14 2.52
CA GLY A 119 -8.35 -25.90 1.32
C GLY A 119 -7.25 -26.92 1.60
N GLU A 120 -7.04 -27.89 0.70
CA GLU A 120 -5.90 -28.80 0.79
C GLU A 120 -4.59 -28.02 0.60
N ASN A 121 -3.88 -27.84 1.73
CA ASN A 121 -2.48 -27.44 1.92
C ASN A 121 -1.67 -27.12 0.65
N SER A 122 -1.65 -25.84 0.27
CA SER A 122 -0.54 -25.30 -0.51
C SER A 122 0.36 -24.50 0.42
N PRO A 123 1.69 -24.73 0.45
CA PRO A 123 2.64 -24.04 1.32
C PRO A 123 2.97 -22.62 0.80
N VAL A 124 1.96 -21.90 0.29
CA VAL A 124 2.16 -20.55 -0.23
C VAL A 124 2.19 -19.59 0.93
N GLU A 125 3.36 -19.01 1.19
CA GLU A 125 3.50 -17.89 2.11
C GLU A 125 2.76 -16.68 1.51
N ILE A 126 1.71 -16.20 2.20
CA ILE A 126 0.99 -14.99 1.83
C ILE A 126 1.35 -13.90 2.83
N ASN A 127 1.83 -12.77 2.31
CA ASN A 127 2.04 -11.55 3.08
C ASN A 127 1.64 -10.32 2.24
N SER A 128 1.56 -9.16 2.89
CA SER A 128 1.10 -7.93 2.23
C SER A 128 2.08 -7.40 1.19
N VAL A 129 3.36 -7.76 1.26
CA VAL A 129 4.37 -7.44 0.23
C VAL A 129 4.05 -8.16 -1.08
N LEU A 130 3.78 -9.47 -1.02
CA LEU A 130 3.42 -10.25 -2.21
C LEU A 130 2.10 -9.80 -2.85
N LEU A 131 1.13 -9.42 -2.01
CA LEU A 131 -0.12 -8.83 -2.49
C LEU A 131 0.09 -7.49 -3.17
N ASP A 132 0.97 -6.63 -2.61
CA ASP A 132 1.34 -5.36 -3.23
C ASP A 132 1.93 -5.57 -4.63
N TYR A 133 2.95 -6.43 -4.75
CA TYR A 133 3.57 -6.75 -6.04
C TYR A 133 2.54 -7.23 -7.06
N HIS A 134 1.66 -8.16 -6.65
CA HIS A 134 0.64 -8.69 -7.54
C HIS A 134 -0.37 -7.61 -7.98
N LEU A 135 -0.89 -6.82 -7.04
CA LEU A 135 -1.84 -5.75 -7.34
C LEU A 135 -1.22 -4.66 -8.21
N TRP A 136 0.06 -4.34 -7.98
CA TRP A 136 0.78 -3.33 -8.75
C TRP A 136 1.04 -3.78 -10.20
N ASP A 137 1.50 -5.02 -10.38
CA ASP A 137 1.67 -5.61 -11.72
C ASP A 137 0.34 -5.71 -12.46
N TYR A 138 -0.72 -6.17 -11.77
CA TYR A 138 -2.06 -6.21 -12.33
C TYR A 138 -2.55 -4.82 -12.74
N ALA A 139 -2.32 -3.80 -11.91
CA ALA A 139 -2.65 -2.42 -12.21
C ALA A 139 -1.90 -1.87 -13.44
N ARG A 140 -0.65 -2.30 -13.64
CA ARG A 140 0.14 -1.94 -14.83
C ARG A 140 -0.44 -2.57 -16.09
N GLU A 141 -0.81 -3.84 -16.04
CA GLU A 141 -1.35 -4.60 -17.17
C GLU A 141 -2.75 -4.11 -17.58
N HIS A 142 -3.59 -3.73 -16.62
CA HIS A 142 -4.97 -3.28 -16.84
C HIS A 142 -5.12 -1.75 -16.84
N ARG A 143 -4.03 -1.02 -17.13
CA ARG A 143 -4.01 0.45 -17.12
C ARG A 143 -5.09 1.05 -18.02
N GLU A 144 -5.32 0.44 -19.17
CA GLU A 144 -6.30 0.91 -20.16
C GLU A 144 -7.73 0.76 -19.64
N ASP A 145 -8.05 -0.34 -18.97
CA ASP A 145 -9.36 -0.61 -18.38
C ASP A 145 -9.67 0.34 -17.22
N MET A 146 -8.63 0.77 -16.51
CA MET A 146 -8.74 1.69 -15.36
C MET A 146 -8.70 3.18 -15.73
N LYS A 147 -8.68 3.56 -17.02
CA LYS A 147 -8.58 4.97 -17.44
C LYS A 147 -9.65 5.88 -16.84
N GLY A 148 -10.85 5.36 -16.60
CA GLY A 148 -11.96 6.09 -15.99
C GLY A 148 -11.94 6.13 -14.46
N VAL A 149 -11.06 5.36 -13.81
CA VAL A 149 -10.97 5.28 -12.35
C VAL A 149 -9.98 6.32 -11.86
N PRO A 150 -10.40 7.30 -11.05
CA PRO A 150 -9.50 8.36 -10.61
C PRO A 150 -8.55 7.88 -9.49
N PHE A 151 -7.40 8.52 -9.40
CA PHE A 151 -6.43 8.36 -8.32
C PHE A 151 -6.05 9.73 -7.77
N HIS A 152 -5.60 9.78 -6.51
CA HIS A 152 -5.17 11.04 -5.91
C HIS A 152 -3.86 11.53 -6.49
N ARG A 153 -3.74 12.86 -6.60
CA ARG A 153 -2.53 13.53 -7.06
C ARG A 153 -1.97 14.32 -5.90
N THR A 154 -0.77 13.95 -5.47
CA THR A 154 -0.08 14.57 -4.34
C THR A 154 1.38 14.76 -4.71
N ARG A 155 1.92 15.95 -4.42
CA ARG A 155 3.32 16.27 -4.71
C ARG A 155 4.13 16.21 -3.43
N CYS A 156 4.87 15.12 -3.23
CA CYS A 156 5.84 14.98 -2.15
C CYS A 156 6.94 13.98 -2.54
N ILE A 157 7.90 13.73 -1.64
CA ILE A 157 9.03 12.83 -1.87
C ILE A 157 8.69 11.33 -1.75
N TYR A 158 7.44 11.00 -1.43
CA TYR A 158 6.95 9.63 -1.20
C TYR A 158 6.18 9.06 -2.39
N TYR A 159 5.90 9.87 -3.42
CA TYR A 159 5.20 9.48 -4.65
C TYR A 159 6.10 9.47 -5.87
#